data_AF-A0A7Y8G692-F1
#
_entry.id   AF-A0A7Y8G692-F1
#
_cell.length_a   1.000
_cell.length_b   1.000
_cell.length_c   1.000
_cell.angle_alpha   90.00
_cell.angle_beta   90.00
_cell.angle_gamma   90.00
#
_symmetry.space_group_name_H-M   'P 1'
#
loop_
_entity.id
_entity.type
_entity.pdbx_description
1 polymer ?
#
loop_
_entity_poly.entity_id
_entity_poly.type
_entity_poly.pdbx_seq_one_letter_code
_entity_poly.pdbx_strand_id
1 'polypeptide(L)'
;MKLLPTLASLLLCAALPALAHAENAAGTCAEVSVDGYKAPDYGCLSQQMGNDTNATKAAKKNREAKNIPVEKRPPNAVGLSTPAATSVRMGNTFGTSVKPQRP
;
A
#
# COMPACT_ATOMS: atom_id res chain seq x y z
N MET A 1 25.03 44.58 -39.35
CA MET A 1 24.44 44.79 -38.01
C MET A 1 23.19 43.93 -37.77
N LYS A 2 23.24 42.60 -38.02
CA LYS A 2 22.10 41.67 -37.84
C LYS A 2 22.44 40.39 -37.07
N LEU A 3 23.70 40.22 -36.65
CA LEU A 3 24.20 39.02 -35.97
C LEU A 3 23.83 38.96 -34.48
N LEU A 4 23.67 40.12 -33.85
CA LEU A 4 23.27 40.25 -32.44
C LEU A 4 21.86 39.70 -32.15
N PRO A 5 20.80 40.04 -32.90
CA PRO A 5 19.47 39.52 -32.61
C PRO A 5 19.34 38.02 -32.89
N THR A 6 20.07 37.49 -33.89
CA THR A 6 20.05 36.05 -34.21
C THR A 6 20.72 35.21 -33.14
N LEU A 7 21.82 35.70 -32.54
CA LEU A 7 22.49 35.02 -31.43
C LEU A 7 21.63 35.02 -30.16
N ALA A 8 20.97 36.13 -29.86
CA ALA A 8 20.05 36.23 -28.73
C ALA A 8 18.86 35.27 -28.87
N SER A 9 18.29 35.16 -30.08
CA SER A 9 17.19 34.24 -30.35
C SER A 9 17.62 32.77 -30.24
N LEU A 10 18.83 32.42 -30.70
CA LEU A 10 19.34 31.06 -30.60
C LEU A 10 19.64 30.65 -29.16
N LEU A 11 20.19 31.58 -28.35
CA LEU A 11 20.41 31.39 -26.92
C LEU A 11 19.10 31.22 -26.15
N LEU A 12 18.06 31.98 -26.50
CA LEU A 12 16.75 31.86 -25.86
C LEU A 12 16.07 30.51 -26.20
N CYS A 13 16.18 30.05 -27.46
CA CYS A 13 15.69 28.74 -27.89
C CYS A 13 16.42 27.56 -27.23
N ALA A 14 17.72 27.69 -26.97
CA ALA A 14 18.51 26.65 -26.30
C ALA A 14 18.26 26.59 -24.77
N ALA A 15 17.85 27.69 -24.15
CA ALA A 15 17.59 27.76 -22.70
C ALA A 15 16.19 27.26 -22.28
N LEU A 16 15.21 27.29 -23.18
CA LEU A 16 13.84 26.82 -22.94
C LEU A 16 13.73 25.37 -22.43
N PRO A 17 14.42 24.37 -23.01
CA PRO A 17 14.34 22.99 -22.49
C PRO A 17 15.03 22.80 -21.13
N ALA A 18 15.95 23.69 -20.72
CA ALA A 18 16.54 23.65 -19.39
C ALA A 18 15.56 24.11 -18.31
N LEU A 19 14.71 25.11 -18.60
CA LEU A 19 13.64 25.58 -17.71
C LEU A 19 12.40 24.66 -17.67
N ALA A 20 12.24 23.80 -18.67
CA ALA A 20 11.16 22.81 -18.72
C ALA A 20 11.48 21.51 -17.96
N HIS A 21 12.61 21.44 -17.24
CA HIS A 21 12.80 20.40 -16.24
C HIS A 21 11.82 20.67 -15.11
N ALA A 22 10.66 20.00 -15.19
CA ALA A 22 9.74 19.88 -14.07
C ALA A 22 10.50 19.22 -12.92
N GLU A 23 11.09 20.08 -12.11
CA GLU A 23 11.64 19.75 -10.81
C GLU A 23 10.50 19.03 -10.10
N ASN A 24 10.73 17.77 -9.74
CA ASN A 24 9.85 17.02 -8.85
C ASN A 24 9.93 17.66 -7.46
N ALA A 25 9.46 18.90 -7.36
CA ALA A 25 9.29 19.62 -6.13
C ALA A 25 8.17 18.90 -5.38
N ALA A 26 8.54 18.31 -4.24
CA ALA A 26 7.61 17.72 -3.30
C ALA A 26 6.52 18.73 -2.94
N GLY A 27 5.39 18.70 -3.65
CA GLY A 27 4.27 19.61 -3.44
C GLY A 27 3.43 19.97 -4.67
N THR A 28 3.94 19.82 -5.90
CA THR A 28 3.18 20.19 -7.11
C THR A 28 2.98 19.01 -8.03
N CYS A 29 1.89 18.28 -7.82
CA CYS A 29 1.43 17.24 -8.73
C CYS A 29 0.84 17.89 -9.97
N ALA A 30 1.55 17.83 -11.09
CA ALA A 30 1.09 18.39 -12.36
C ALA A 30 0.19 17.37 -13.09
N GLU A 31 -0.99 17.82 -13.50
CA GLU A 31 -1.88 17.06 -14.38
C GLU A 31 -1.82 17.68 -15.78
N VAL A 32 -1.31 16.93 -16.76
CA VAL A 32 -1.20 17.40 -18.15
C VAL A 32 -2.31 16.74 -18.96
N SER A 33 -2.98 17.54 -19.81
CA SER A 33 -3.95 17.03 -20.77
C SER A 33 -3.45 17.25 -22.19
N VAL A 34 -3.42 16.19 -22.98
CA VAL A 34 -3.10 16.24 -24.42
C VAL A 34 -4.29 15.65 -25.17
N ASP A 35 -4.81 16.39 -26.15
CA ASP A 35 -5.95 15.97 -27.00
C ASP A 35 -7.19 15.49 -26.21
N GLY A 36 -7.47 16.12 -25.07
CA GLY A 36 -8.63 15.78 -24.23
C GLY A 36 -8.45 14.56 -23.32
N TYR A 37 -7.29 13.88 -23.39
CA TYR A 37 -6.93 12.82 -22.46
C TYR A 37 -6.07 13.38 -21.33
N LYS A 38 -6.39 13.01 -20.09
CA LYS A 38 -5.58 13.33 -18.91
C LYS A 38 -4.46 12.30 -18.78
N ALA A 39 -3.22 12.75 -18.74
CA ALA A 39 -2.08 11.93 -18.37
C ALA A 39 -1.77 12.17 -16.88
N PRO A 40 -2.21 11.29 -15.97
CA PRO A 40 -1.92 11.45 -14.54
C PRO A 40 -0.44 11.17 -14.27
N ASP A 41 0.16 11.96 -13.38
CA ASP A 41 1.50 11.70 -12.89
C ASP A 41 1.46 10.57 -11.84
N TYR A 42 1.86 9.37 -12.27
CA TYR A 42 1.87 8.19 -11.40
C TYR A 42 2.88 8.31 -10.24
N GLY A 43 3.93 9.12 -10.39
CA GLY A 43 4.92 9.39 -9.34
C GLY A 43 4.27 10.09 -8.16
N CYS A 44 3.57 11.20 -8.41
CA CYS A 44 2.77 11.90 -7.42
C CYS A 44 1.68 10.99 -6.84
N LEU A 45 0.92 10.27 -7.67
CA LEU A 45 -0.15 9.40 -7.16
C LEU A 45 0.40 8.35 -6.20
N SER A 46 1.54 7.73 -6.54
CA SER A 46 2.21 6.77 -5.65
C SER A 46 2.69 7.41 -4.35
N GLN A 47 3.19 8.65 -4.42
CA GLN A 47 3.64 9.42 -3.26
C GLN A 47 2.47 9.86 -2.37
N GLN A 48 1.31 10.17 -2.96
CA GLN A 48 0.08 10.49 -2.24
C GLN A 48 -0.54 9.25 -1.58
N MET A 49 -0.51 8.10 -2.25
CA MET A 49 -0.92 6.81 -1.67
C MET A 49 0.07 6.29 -0.62
N GLY A 50 1.36 6.61 -0.76
CA GLY A 50 2.44 6.14 0.11
C GLY A 50 2.70 7.01 1.34
N ASN A 51 2.41 8.32 1.28
CA ASN A 51 2.46 9.22 2.43
C ASN A 51 1.19 9.08 3.28
N ASP A 52 0.98 7.88 3.79
CA ASP A 52 -0.03 7.67 4.80
C ASP A 52 0.48 8.35 6.09
N THR A 53 -0.14 9.48 6.46
CA THR A 53 0.18 10.22 7.71
C THR A 53 0.09 9.31 8.95
N ASN A 54 -0.58 8.17 8.83
CA ASN A 54 -0.70 7.15 9.85
C ASN A 54 0.23 5.94 9.65
N ALA A 55 1.09 5.89 8.63
CA ALA A 55 1.96 4.74 8.35
C ALA A 55 2.76 4.30 9.59
N THR A 56 3.38 5.25 10.30
CA THR A 56 4.13 4.98 11.53
C THR A 56 3.22 4.47 12.66
N LYS A 57 2.01 5.00 12.78
CA LYS A 57 1.00 4.58 13.77
C LYS A 57 0.46 3.18 13.47
N ALA A 58 0.20 2.89 12.20
CA ALA A 58 -0.19 1.57 11.70
C ALA A 58 0.93 0.56 11.92
N ALA A 59 2.17 0.90 11.59
CA ALA A 59 3.34 0.06 11.86
C ALA A 59 3.50 -0.23 13.36
N LYS A 60 3.34 0.77 14.23
CA LYS A 60 3.35 0.59 15.69
C LYS A 60 2.25 -0.36 16.15
N LYS A 61 1.00 -0.15 15.73
CA LYS A 61 -0.13 -1.04 16.06
C LYS A 61 0.09 -2.46 15.55
N ASN A 62 0.64 -2.63 14.35
CA ASN A 62 0.96 -3.94 13.79
C ASN A 62 2.06 -4.65 14.60
N ARG A 63 3.08 -3.91 15.08
CA ARG A 63 4.09 -4.47 15.98
C ARG A 63 3.49 -4.87 17.33
N GLU A 64 2.57 -4.08 17.88
CA GLU A 64 1.85 -4.42 19.12
C GLU A 64 1.00 -5.68 18.94
N ALA A 65 0.25 -5.78 17.84
CA ALA A 65 -0.57 -6.95 17.51
C ALA A 65 0.26 -8.23 17.27
N LYS A 66 1.53 -8.11 16.88
CA LYS A 66 2.44 -9.25 16.76
C LYS A 66 3.00 -9.74 18.10
N ASN A 67 3.04 -8.89 19.11
CA ASN A 67 3.65 -9.19 20.41
C ASN A 67 2.59 -9.51 21.48
N ILE A 68 1.62 -10.36 21.13
CA ILE A 68 0.61 -10.82 22.09
C ILE A 68 1.26 -11.87 23.03
N PRO A 69 1.19 -11.72 24.36
CA PRO A 69 1.64 -12.74 25.32
C PRO A 69 0.95 -14.08 25.07
N VAL A 70 1.66 -15.19 25.31
CA VAL A 70 1.19 -16.55 24.95
C VAL A 70 -0.16 -16.87 25.60
N GLU A 71 -0.39 -16.40 26.81
CA GLU A 71 -1.61 -16.60 27.60
C GLU A 71 -2.84 -15.93 26.98
N LYS A 72 -2.62 -14.88 26.17
CA LYS A 72 -3.67 -14.13 25.46
C LYS A 72 -3.80 -14.56 24.01
N ARG A 73 -2.95 -15.46 23.51
CA ARG A 73 -3.04 -15.93 22.12
C ARG A 73 -4.22 -16.89 21.98
N PRO A 74 -4.93 -16.85 20.84
CA PRO A 74 -5.99 -17.81 20.60
C PRO A 74 -5.39 -19.23 20.49
N PRO A 75 -6.12 -20.29 20.90
CA PRO A 75 -5.56 -21.64 20.99
C PRO A 75 -5.00 -22.18 19.66
N ASN A 76 -5.59 -21.79 18.53
CA ASN A 76 -5.10 -22.15 17.19
C ASN A 76 -3.72 -21.56 16.86
N ALA A 77 -3.36 -20.39 17.42
CA ALA A 77 -2.08 -19.74 17.17
C ALA A 77 -0.92 -20.33 18.00
N VAL A 78 -1.23 -21.17 18.99
CA VAL A 78 -0.26 -21.83 19.88
C VAL A 78 -0.29 -23.35 19.76
N GLY A 79 -0.98 -23.90 18.75
CA GLY A 79 -1.03 -25.34 18.49
C GLY A 79 -1.87 -26.14 19.48
N LEU A 80 -2.72 -25.47 20.26
CA LEU A 80 -3.67 -26.13 21.17
C LEU A 80 -4.91 -26.62 20.42
N SER A 81 -5.57 -27.63 20.98
CA SER A 81 -6.81 -28.17 20.41
C SER A 81 -7.90 -27.10 20.38
N THR A 82 -8.64 -27.05 19.27
CA THR A 82 -9.80 -26.17 19.10
C THR A 82 -11.05 -27.00 18.82
N PRO A 83 -12.25 -26.48 19.13
CA PRO A 83 -13.50 -27.12 18.73
C PRO A 83 -13.57 -27.36 17.22
N ALA A 84 -13.05 -26.43 16.40
CA ALA A 84 -12.99 -26.58 14.95
C ALA A 84 -12.02 -27.70 14.51
N ALA A 85 -10.83 -27.80 15.10
CA ALA A 85 -9.91 -28.91 14.80
C ALA A 85 -10.50 -30.26 15.23
N THR A 86 -11.21 -30.28 16.36
CA THR A 86 -11.90 -31.47 16.86
C THR A 86 -13.07 -31.84 15.96
N SER A 87 -13.85 -30.88 15.46
CA SER A 87 -14.97 -31.15 14.55
C SER A 87 -14.50 -31.69 13.20
N VAL A 88 -13.35 -31.24 12.68
CA VAL A 88 -12.74 -31.83 11.48
C VAL A 88 -12.38 -33.30 11.70
N ARG A 89 -11.86 -33.67 12.87
CA ARG A 89 -11.51 -35.06 13.20
C ARG A 89 -12.72 -35.95 13.47
N MET A 90 -13.73 -35.41 14.17
CA MET A 90 -14.92 -36.18 14.56
C MET A 90 -16.01 -36.19 13.48
N GLY A 91 -15.94 -35.25 12.52
CA GLY A 91 -16.95 -35.08 11.48
C GLY A 91 -18.35 -34.90 12.08
N ASN A 92 -19.33 -35.59 11.48
CA ASN A 92 -20.73 -35.57 11.93
C ASN A 92 -20.94 -36.16 13.33
N THR A 93 -19.95 -36.85 13.89
CA THR A 93 -20.00 -37.41 15.24
C THR A 93 -19.61 -36.36 16.29
N PHE A 94 -19.22 -35.14 15.89
CA PHE A 94 -18.85 -34.08 16.83
C PHE A 94 -20.04 -33.67 17.70
N GLY A 95 -19.94 -33.91 19.01
CA GLY A 95 -21.01 -33.57 19.96
C GLY A 95 -22.12 -34.63 20.08
N THR A 96 -22.04 -35.74 19.33
CA THR A 96 -22.98 -36.87 19.49
C THR A 96 -22.34 -37.94 20.36
N SER A 97 -22.97 -38.26 21.50
CA SER A 97 -22.55 -39.36 22.37
C SER A 97 -22.81 -40.71 21.70
N VAL A 98 -22.02 -41.72 22.03
CA VAL A 98 -22.24 -43.10 21.58
C VAL A 98 -23.59 -43.61 22.11
N LYS A 99 -24.41 -44.19 21.24
CA LYS A 99 -25.59 -44.93 21.66
C LYS A 99 -25.11 -46.23 22.34
N PRO A 100 -25.49 -46.50 23.60
CA PRO A 100 -25.14 -47.77 24.23
C PRO A 100 -25.71 -48.92 23.41
N GLN A 101 -24.88 -49.93 23.15
CA GLN A 101 -25.22 -51.09 22.31
C GLN A 101 -26.18 -52.07 23.00
N ARG A 102 -26.56 -51.84 24.28
CA ARG A 102 -27.63 -52.55 24.96
C ARG A 102 -28.34 -51.65 25.99
N PRO A 103 -29.67 -51.77 26.14
CA PRO A 103 -30.43 -51.21 27.26
C PRO A 103 -29.98 -51.75 28.61
#